data_AF-A0A522V2I3-F1
#
_entry.id   AF-A0A522V2I3-F1
#
_cell.length_a   1.000
_cell.length_b   1.000
_cell.length_c   1.000
_cell.angle_alpha   90.00
_cell.angle_beta   90.00
_cell.angle_gamma   90.00
#
_symmetry.space_group_name_H-M   'P 1'
#
loop_
_entity.id
_entity.type
_entity.pdbx_description
1 polymer ?
#
loop_
_entity_poly.entity_id
_entity_poly.type
_entity_poly.pdbx_seq_one_letter_code
_entity_poly.pdbx_strand_id
1 'polypeptide(L)'
;ENGKLNIYKEGHKEDHKLMPTDIRSRLEKMTDEDVEVIGMDPKNARPEWIILTVLPVPPVTMRPSITLESGQRSEDDLTHKLVDIIRINQRFQENREAGAPQLIIEDLWELLQYHVTTFIDNAVSGVPPARHRSGRPLKTLSQRLKGKEGRFRGSLSGKRVNFSARTVISPDPNLRIFEVGVPLEIAKELTSTMFVTPRNLDEAKEYVRRGPENHPGANYIIRADGRRVKITDKNCGELADLVELGWKVERQIKDGDIVLFNRQPSLHRMSIMAHEIKVLPNKTFRLNPAVCPPYNADFDGDEMNMHVPQNEEALAEAKILMHVQENILSPRFGGPIIGGIHDHITGLFLLTNSKEKIFKNEALELLGKSQIRELYPPAGEEKKQPYWTGKQIFSHILPKGLNLQFKSEICEQCNTCKGVDCEKDSYVVIKDGILEMGTIDEKAIGAFKSVILDKLMKEFNPLIACKFIDDATKLAIRAIMHGGFSFGIDDEFIPIDAQTQINDVLDQARDKVEKLILAYEAGELEQLPGRTLAETLEMEIMKELSKARDSTGDIAGHHLGMDNSAVIMAKSGARGSMLNLTQMAACVGQQAVR
;
A
#
# COMPACT_ATOMS: atom_id res chain seq x y z
N GLU A 1 -35.79 -25.33 5.55
CA GLU A 1 -36.24 -26.62 4.97
C GLU A 1 -37.63 -26.95 5.50
N ASN A 2 -38.58 -27.06 4.56
CA ASN A 2 -39.94 -27.60 4.67
C ASN A 2 -40.75 -27.31 5.95
N GLY A 3 -41.55 -26.23 5.91
CA GLY A 3 -42.67 -26.04 6.82
C GLY A 3 -43.76 -27.08 6.60
N LYS A 4 -43.55 -28.28 7.17
CA LYS A 4 -44.52 -29.38 7.22
C LYS A 4 -45.17 -29.39 8.59
N LEU A 5 -46.40 -28.91 8.67
CA LEU A 5 -47.25 -29.14 9.84
C LEU A 5 -47.87 -30.53 9.70
N ASN A 6 -47.33 -31.49 10.46
CA ASN A 6 -47.83 -32.87 10.51
C ASN A 6 -49.08 -32.92 11.39
N ILE A 7 -50.26 -33.01 10.76
CA ILE A 7 -51.50 -33.37 11.46
C ILE A 7 -51.69 -34.87 11.27
N TYR A 8 -51.43 -35.65 12.32
CA TYR A 8 -51.68 -37.09 12.30
C TYR A 8 -53.18 -37.36 12.48
N LYS A 9 -53.86 -37.72 11.40
CA LYS A 9 -55.07 -38.55 11.44
C LYS A 9 -54.79 -39.85 10.70
N GLU A 10 -55.09 -40.95 11.36
CA GLU A 10 -55.05 -42.35 10.96
C GLU A 10 -54.57 -42.68 9.53
N GLY A 11 -53.39 -43.29 9.43
CA GLY A 11 -53.13 -44.40 8.50
C GLY A 11 -52.79 -44.11 7.04
N HIS A 12 -53.10 -42.94 6.47
CA HIS A 12 -52.73 -42.59 5.09
C HIS A 12 -51.96 -41.27 5.03
N LYS A 13 -50.75 -41.28 4.45
CA LYS A 13 -50.03 -40.04 4.09
C LYS A 13 -50.76 -39.39 2.91
N GLU A 14 -51.77 -38.58 3.20
CA GLU A 14 -52.27 -37.60 2.24
C GLU A 14 -51.36 -36.37 2.32
N ASP A 15 -50.52 -36.18 1.30
CA ASP A 15 -49.70 -34.98 1.14
C ASP A 15 -50.62 -33.79 0.75
N HIS A 16 -51.26 -33.17 1.75
CA HIS A 16 -52.07 -31.99 1.52
C HIS A 16 -51.18 -30.76 1.27
N LYS A 17 -50.99 -30.38 0.00
CA LYS A 17 -50.30 -29.15 -0.38
C LYS A 17 -51.10 -27.94 0.10
N LEU A 18 -50.48 -27.08 0.92
CA LEU A 18 -51.11 -25.83 1.37
C LEU A 18 -50.97 -24.79 0.25
N MET A 19 -52.10 -24.25 -0.22
CA MET A 19 -52.08 -23.21 -1.24
C MET A 19 -51.69 -21.86 -0.61
N PRO A 20 -50.97 -20.98 -1.33
CA PRO A 20 -50.62 -19.66 -0.80
C PRO A 20 -51.82 -18.83 -0.36
N THR A 21 -52.99 -19.03 -0.98
CA THR A 21 -54.26 -18.42 -0.57
C THR A 21 -54.70 -18.85 0.83
N ASP A 22 -54.55 -20.13 1.15
CA ASP A 22 -54.92 -20.69 2.46
C ASP A 22 -53.96 -20.19 3.54
N ILE A 23 -52.66 -20.13 3.21
CA ILE A 23 -51.64 -19.61 4.12
C ILE A 23 -51.92 -18.14 4.42
N ARG A 24 -52.20 -17.33 3.40
CA ARG A 24 -52.51 -15.90 3.58
C ARG A 24 -53.74 -15.69 4.47
N SER A 25 -54.81 -16.45 4.21
CA SER A 25 -56.06 -16.37 4.97
C SER A 25 -55.89 -16.79 6.44
N ARG A 26 -54.89 -17.61 6.75
CA ARG A 26 -54.52 -17.96 8.13
C ARG A 26 -53.71 -16.84 8.79
N LEU A 27 -52.72 -16.28 8.08
CA LEU A 27 -51.87 -15.20 8.59
C LEU A 27 -52.64 -13.91 8.83
N GLU A 28 -53.63 -13.60 7.98
CA GLU A 28 -54.49 -12.42 8.11
C GLU A 28 -55.39 -12.44 9.37
N LYS A 29 -55.60 -13.61 9.99
CA LYS A 29 -56.38 -13.75 11.23
C LYS A 29 -55.58 -13.42 12.49
N MET A 30 -54.27 -13.21 12.37
CA MET A 30 -53.41 -12.93 13.51
C MET A 30 -53.68 -11.52 14.05
N THR A 31 -53.81 -11.42 15.37
CA THR A 31 -53.99 -10.11 16.02
C THR A 31 -52.65 -9.37 16.10
N ASP A 32 -52.71 -8.05 16.28
CA ASP A 32 -51.50 -7.21 16.41
C ASP A 32 -50.63 -7.68 17.60
N GLU A 33 -51.27 -8.11 18.68
CA GLU A 33 -50.60 -8.69 19.86
C GLU A 33 -49.84 -9.97 19.51
N ASP A 34 -50.45 -10.87 18.72
CA ASP A 34 -49.79 -12.11 18.27
C ASP A 34 -48.57 -11.82 17.37
N VAL A 35 -48.68 -10.81 16.51
CA VAL A 35 -47.61 -10.39 15.59
C VAL A 35 -46.42 -9.83 16.38
N GLU A 36 -46.68 -9.03 17.41
CA GLU A 36 -45.63 -8.50 18.31
C GLU A 36 -44.92 -9.62 19.08
N VAL A 37 -45.66 -10.62 19.57
CA VAL A 37 -45.07 -11.78 20.28
C VAL A 37 -44.12 -12.57 19.39
N ILE A 38 -44.39 -12.64 18.08
CA ILE A 38 -43.53 -13.31 17.08
C ILE A 38 -42.31 -12.44 16.69
N GLY A 39 -42.24 -11.20 17.18
CA GLY A 39 -41.13 -10.28 16.94
C GLY A 39 -41.26 -9.50 15.64
N MET A 40 -42.47 -9.34 15.11
CA MET A 40 -42.77 -8.49 13.95
C MET A 40 -43.50 -7.23 14.41
N ASP A 41 -43.33 -6.13 13.69
CA ASP A 41 -44.04 -4.87 13.95
C ASP A 41 -45.37 -4.86 13.17
N PRO A 42 -46.54 -4.91 13.82
CA PRO A 42 -47.83 -4.97 13.13
C PRO A 42 -48.12 -3.73 12.26
N LYS A 43 -47.44 -2.60 12.50
CA LYS A 43 -47.59 -1.39 11.69
C LYS A 43 -46.78 -1.43 10.40
N ASN A 44 -45.57 -2.02 10.45
CA ASN A 44 -44.59 -1.94 9.37
C ASN A 44 -44.29 -3.28 8.68
N ALA A 45 -44.65 -4.40 9.30
CA ALA A 45 -44.36 -5.74 8.80
C ALA A 45 -45.42 -6.74 9.29
N ARG A 46 -46.52 -6.86 8.54
CA ARG A 46 -47.53 -7.89 8.78
C ARG A 46 -47.14 -9.23 8.14
N PRO A 47 -47.39 -10.38 8.79
CA PRO A 47 -47.04 -11.70 8.26
C PRO A 47 -47.65 -12.01 6.89
N GLU A 48 -48.89 -11.59 6.65
CA GLU A 48 -49.60 -11.84 5.39
C GLU A 48 -48.97 -11.10 4.18
N TRP A 49 -48.15 -10.06 4.41
CA TRP A 49 -47.44 -9.32 3.36
C TRP A 49 -46.28 -10.11 2.75
N ILE A 50 -45.84 -11.19 3.40
CA ILE A 50 -44.86 -12.13 2.84
C ILE A 50 -45.42 -12.81 1.57
N ILE A 51 -46.75 -12.95 1.48
CA ILE A 51 -47.43 -13.49 0.31
C ILE A 51 -47.81 -12.35 -0.62
N LEU A 52 -47.01 -12.20 -1.68
CA LEU A 52 -47.14 -11.10 -2.63
C LEU A 52 -48.46 -11.19 -3.40
N THR A 53 -49.22 -10.09 -3.36
CA THR A 53 -50.47 -9.92 -4.13
C THR A 53 -50.34 -8.82 -5.18
N VAL A 54 -49.47 -7.84 -4.91
CA VAL A 54 -49.09 -6.78 -5.83
C VAL A 54 -47.57 -6.80 -5.92
N LEU A 55 -47.03 -6.97 -7.13
CA LEU A 55 -45.60 -6.93 -7.40
C LEU A 55 -45.21 -5.53 -7.93
N PRO A 56 -44.38 -4.75 -7.20
CA PRO A 56 -43.94 -3.45 -7.68
C PRO A 56 -42.98 -3.59 -8.86
N VAL A 57 -43.23 -2.82 -9.93
CA VAL A 57 -42.39 -2.81 -11.13
C VAL A 57 -41.32 -1.70 -10.99
N PRO A 58 -40.02 -2.02 -11.04
CA PRO A 58 -38.98 -1.01 -10.92
C PRO A 58 -39.00 -0.02 -12.09
N PRO A 59 -38.67 1.27 -11.84
CA PRO A 59 -38.64 2.30 -12.87
C PRO A 59 -37.54 2.05 -13.91
N VAL A 60 -37.66 2.66 -15.09
CA VAL A 60 -36.71 2.49 -16.21
C VAL A 60 -35.27 2.88 -15.82
N THR A 61 -35.09 3.82 -14.89
CA THR A 61 -33.77 4.20 -14.36
C THR A 61 -33.02 3.05 -13.68
N MET A 62 -33.72 2.03 -13.16
CA MET A 62 -33.13 0.82 -12.57
C MET A 62 -32.90 -0.31 -13.58
N ARG A 63 -33.55 -0.23 -14.74
CA ARG A 63 -33.52 -1.22 -15.84
C ARG A 63 -33.29 -0.53 -17.19
N PRO A 64 -32.15 0.17 -17.37
CA PRO A 64 -31.90 0.97 -18.55
C PRO A 64 -31.75 0.10 -19.80
N SER A 65 -32.26 0.58 -20.93
CA SER A 65 -32.00 -0.04 -22.23
C SER A 65 -30.77 0.58 -22.88
N ILE A 66 -30.00 -0.25 -23.58
CA ILE A 66 -28.81 0.16 -24.31
C ILE A 66 -29.10 0.05 -25.80
N THR A 67 -28.80 1.09 -26.56
CA THR A 67 -28.84 1.01 -28.02
C THR A 67 -27.48 0.58 -28.51
N LEU A 68 -27.42 -0.57 -29.19
CA LEU A 68 -26.18 -1.07 -29.80
C LEU A 68 -25.81 -0.20 -31.01
N GLU A 69 -24.54 -0.24 -31.44
CA GLU A 69 -24.07 0.47 -32.63
C GLU A 69 -24.83 0.07 -33.91
N SER A 70 -25.41 -1.13 -33.94
CA SER A 70 -26.30 -1.62 -35.01
C SER A 70 -27.68 -0.96 -35.04
N GLY A 71 -27.98 -0.04 -34.11
CA GLY A 71 -29.30 0.59 -33.93
C GLY A 71 -30.33 -0.29 -33.23
N GLN A 72 -30.01 -1.55 -32.93
CA GLN A 72 -30.89 -2.44 -32.17
C GLN A 72 -30.87 -2.10 -30.68
N ARG A 73 -32.04 -2.15 -30.04
CA ARG A 73 -32.17 -1.95 -28.59
C ARG A 73 -31.97 -3.27 -27.87
N SER A 74 -31.07 -3.27 -26.89
CA SER A 74 -30.89 -4.33 -25.91
C SER A 74 -31.53 -3.90 -24.60
N GLU A 75 -32.56 -4.63 -24.19
CA GLU A 75 -33.27 -4.40 -22.94
C GLU A 75 -32.55 -5.06 -21.76
N ASP A 76 -32.80 -4.53 -20.56
CA ASP A 76 -32.22 -5.04 -19.32
C ASP A 76 -32.79 -6.44 -18.94
N ASP A 77 -31.96 -7.27 -18.29
CA ASP A 77 -32.33 -8.62 -17.83
C ASP A 77 -33.60 -8.63 -16.93
N LEU A 78 -33.83 -7.58 -16.12
CA LEU A 78 -35.06 -7.45 -15.32
C LEU A 78 -36.28 -7.20 -16.20
N THR A 79 -36.15 -6.39 -17.26
CA THR A 79 -37.23 -6.13 -18.21
C THR A 79 -37.67 -7.42 -18.90
N HIS A 80 -36.72 -8.26 -19.34
CA HIS A 80 -37.03 -9.57 -19.92
C HIS A 80 -37.89 -10.42 -18.98
N LYS A 81 -37.53 -10.46 -17.69
CA LYS A 81 -38.26 -11.27 -16.72
C LYS A 81 -39.64 -10.70 -16.38
N LEU A 82 -39.78 -9.38 -16.32
CA LEU A 82 -41.08 -8.71 -16.12
C LEU A 82 -42.05 -9.01 -17.26
N VAL A 83 -41.58 -9.04 -18.51
CA VAL A 83 -42.40 -9.41 -19.67
C VAL A 83 -42.95 -10.83 -19.52
N ASP A 84 -42.12 -11.78 -19.08
CA ASP A 84 -42.58 -13.15 -18.86
C ASP A 84 -43.60 -13.24 -17.71
N ILE A 85 -43.39 -12.50 -16.59
CA ILE A 85 -44.34 -12.44 -15.47
C ILE A 85 -45.70 -11.93 -15.96
N ILE A 86 -45.73 -10.83 -16.70
CA ILE A 86 -46.98 -10.25 -17.21
C ILE A 86 -47.67 -11.21 -18.18
N ARG A 87 -46.91 -11.85 -19.08
CA ARG A 87 -47.47 -12.81 -20.06
C ARG A 87 -48.12 -14.00 -19.36
N ILE A 88 -47.46 -14.59 -18.36
CA ILE A 88 -48.01 -15.74 -17.64
C ILE A 88 -49.18 -15.31 -16.75
N ASN A 89 -49.11 -14.13 -16.13
CA ASN A 89 -50.22 -13.61 -15.33
C ASN A 89 -51.49 -13.37 -16.16
N GLN A 90 -51.35 -12.79 -17.36
CA GLN A 90 -52.47 -12.61 -18.28
C GLN A 90 -53.04 -13.95 -18.76
N ARG A 91 -52.17 -14.89 -19.15
CA ARG A 91 -52.59 -16.24 -19.57
C ARG A 91 -53.30 -17.00 -18.45
N PHE A 92 -52.82 -16.87 -17.21
CA PHE A 92 -53.47 -17.45 -16.02
C PHE A 92 -54.88 -16.89 -15.84
N GLN A 93 -55.04 -15.56 -15.95
CA GLN A 93 -56.34 -14.92 -15.83
C GLN A 93 -57.33 -15.37 -16.93
N GLU A 94 -56.91 -15.38 -18.19
CA GLU A 94 -57.72 -15.80 -19.34
C GLU A 94 -58.19 -17.26 -19.21
N ASN A 95 -57.30 -18.19 -18.81
CA ASN A 95 -57.65 -19.60 -18.66
C ASN A 95 -58.58 -19.85 -17.47
N ARG A 96 -58.43 -19.07 -16.38
CA ARG A 96 -59.32 -19.14 -15.23
C ARG A 96 -60.73 -18.65 -15.58
N GLU A 97 -60.85 -17.55 -16.32
CA GLU A 97 -62.14 -17.00 -16.76
C GLU A 97 -62.83 -17.91 -17.79
N ALA A 98 -62.06 -18.61 -18.63
CA ALA A 98 -62.57 -19.60 -19.59
C ALA A 98 -63.01 -20.93 -18.96
N GLY A 99 -62.85 -21.11 -17.64
CA GLY A 99 -63.21 -22.36 -16.95
C GLY A 99 -62.30 -23.55 -17.28
N ALA A 100 -61.01 -23.29 -17.51
CA ALA A 100 -60.04 -24.35 -17.79
C ALA A 100 -59.93 -25.38 -16.63
N PRO A 101 -59.56 -26.64 -16.93
CA PRO A 101 -59.31 -27.65 -15.92
C PRO A 101 -58.32 -27.19 -14.84
N GLN A 102 -58.57 -27.63 -13.59
CA GLN A 102 -57.78 -27.27 -12.41
C GLN A 102 -56.28 -27.54 -12.57
N LEU A 103 -55.91 -28.66 -13.21
CA LEU A 103 -54.51 -29.01 -13.49
C LEU A 103 -53.77 -27.94 -14.30
N ILE A 104 -54.43 -27.36 -15.32
CA ILE A 104 -53.83 -26.32 -16.18
C ILE A 104 -53.66 -25.02 -15.40
N ILE A 105 -54.62 -24.69 -14.53
CA ILE A 105 -54.55 -23.51 -13.67
C ILE A 105 -53.40 -23.66 -12.66
N GLU A 106 -53.22 -24.84 -12.08
CA GLU A 106 -52.12 -25.15 -11.15
C GLU A 106 -50.75 -25.07 -11.84
N ASP A 107 -50.60 -25.60 -13.06
CA ASP A 107 -49.36 -25.49 -13.83
C ASP A 107 -49.00 -24.02 -14.14
N LEU A 108 -49.98 -23.21 -14.56
CA LEU A 108 -49.78 -21.78 -14.82
C LEU A 108 -49.44 -21.01 -13.54
N TRP A 109 -50.03 -21.41 -12.40
CA TRP A 109 -49.71 -20.84 -11.09
C TRP A 109 -48.27 -21.15 -10.68
N GLU A 110 -47.82 -22.40 -10.80
CA GLU A 110 -46.44 -22.80 -10.51
C GLU A 110 -45.44 -22.08 -11.42
N LEU A 111 -45.79 -21.91 -12.70
CA LEU A 111 -44.97 -21.16 -13.64
C LEU A 111 -44.88 -19.68 -13.27
N LEU A 112 -45.99 -19.06 -12.84
CA LEU A 112 -45.98 -17.68 -12.33
C LEU A 112 -45.09 -17.56 -11.08
N GLN A 113 -45.22 -18.49 -10.14
CA GLN A 113 -44.36 -18.57 -8.94
C GLN A 113 -42.88 -18.69 -9.33
N TYR A 114 -42.55 -19.52 -10.33
CA TYR A 114 -41.21 -19.64 -10.87
C TYR A 114 -40.69 -18.31 -11.42
N HIS A 115 -41.50 -17.60 -12.22
CA HIS A 115 -41.08 -16.32 -12.80
C HIS A 115 -40.89 -15.22 -11.75
N VAL A 116 -41.75 -15.15 -10.72
CA VAL A 116 -41.59 -14.19 -9.61
C VAL A 116 -40.39 -14.55 -8.74
N THR A 117 -40.21 -15.83 -8.41
CA THR A 117 -39.07 -16.30 -7.59
C THR A 117 -37.75 -15.96 -8.26
N THR A 118 -37.59 -16.32 -9.53
CA THR A 118 -36.36 -16.05 -10.28
C THR A 118 -36.16 -14.57 -10.62
N PHE A 119 -37.20 -13.73 -10.59
CA PHE A 119 -37.06 -12.26 -10.69
C PHE A 119 -36.41 -11.64 -9.44
N ILE A 120 -36.70 -12.18 -8.26
CA ILE A 120 -36.10 -11.74 -6.99
C ILE A 120 -34.72 -12.36 -6.81
N ASP A 121 -34.61 -13.68 -6.94
CA ASP A 121 -33.36 -14.42 -6.85
C ASP A 121 -33.33 -15.58 -7.86
N ASN A 122 -32.47 -15.45 -8.87
CA ASN A 122 -32.26 -16.46 -9.90
C ASN A 122 -31.23 -17.54 -9.53
N ALA A 123 -30.77 -17.58 -8.27
CA ALA A 123 -29.81 -18.56 -7.76
C ALA A 123 -30.38 -19.38 -6.59
N VAL A 124 -31.71 -19.47 -6.50
CA VAL A 124 -32.40 -20.30 -5.50
C VAL A 124 -32.09 -21.77 -5.76
N SER A 125 -31.68 -22.48 -4.71
CA SER A 125 -31.38 -23.91 -4.78
C SER A 125 -32.63 -24.71 -5.15
N GLY A 126 -32.49 -25.70 -6.03
CA GLY A 126 -33.59 -26.56 -6.49
C GLY A 126 -34.51 -25.94 -7.55
N VAL A 127 -34.33 -24.66 -7.90
CA VAL A 127 -35.06 -23.99 -8.99
C VAL A 127 -34.14 -23.82 -10.20
N PRO A 128 -34.55 -24.21 -11.42
CA PRO A 128 -33.70 -24.03 -12.59
C PRO A 128 -33.46 -22.54 -12.86
N PRO A 129 -32.21 -22.11 -13.16
CA PRO A 129 -31.95 -20.70 -13.40
C PRO A 129 -32.59 -20.24 -14.71
N ALA A 130 -33.28 -19.11 -14.67
CA ALA A 130 -33.77 -18.43 -15.86
C ALA A 130 -32.58 -17.94 -16.69
N ARG A 131 -32.58 -18.32 -17.97
CA ARG A 131 -31.51 -18.03 -18.93
C ARG A 131 -32.00 -17.15 -20.05
N HIS A 132 -31.11 -16.31 -20.57
CA HIS A 132 -31.28 -15.61 -21.83
C HIS A 132 -31.26 -16.62 -22.99
N ARG A 133 -31.69 -16.19 -24.20
CA ARG A 133 -31.65 -17.04 -25.42
C ARG A 133 -30.24 -17.55 -25.76
N SER A 134 -29.21 -16.86 -25.30
CA SER A 134 -27.80 -17.23 -25.44
C SER A 134 -27.32 -18.28 -24.42
N GLY A 135 -28.19 -18.74 -23.51
CA GLY A 135 -27.83 -19.68 -22.45
C GLY A 135 -27.21 -19.05 -21.19
N ARG A 136 -26.87 -17.75 -21.22
CA ARG A 136 -26.39 -17.00 -20.05
C ARG A 136 -27.49 -16.86 -18.99
N PRO A 137 -27.25 -17.15 -17.69
CA PRO A 137 -28.20 -16.84 -16.62
C PRO A 137 -28.51 -15.34 -16.54
N LEU A 138 -29.76 -14.99 -16.28
CA LEU A 138 -30.19 -13.59 -16.10
C LEU A 138 -29.66 -13.02 -14.77
N LYS A 139 -29.20 -11.76 -14.79
CA LYS A 139 -28.81 -11.01 -13.58
C LYS A 139 -30.00 -10.24 -12.99
N THR A 140 -30.65 -10.87 -12.02
CA THR A 140 -31.84 -10.38 -11.30
C THR A 140 -31.49 -9.61 -10.02
N LEU A 141 -32.49 -9.21 -9.23
CA LEU A 141 -32.31 -8.25 -8.13
C LEU A 141 -31.24 -8.69 -7.11
N SER A 142 -31.32 -9.92 -6.60
CA SER A 142 -30.37 -10.43 -5.61
C SER A 142 -28.93 -10.47 -6.13
N GLN A 143 -28.73 -10.89 -7.37
CA GLN A 143 -27.41 -10.97 -8.02
C GLN A 143 -26.81 -9.59 -8.27
N ARG A 144 -27.62 -8.55 -8.47
CA ARG A 144 -27.13 -7.17 -8.59
C ARG A 144 -26.63 -6.61 -7.27
N LEU A 145 -27.17 -7.08 -6.15
CA LEU A 145 -26.78 -6.62 -4.81
C LEU A 145 -25.61 -7.43 -4.25
N LYS A 146 -25.65 -8.75 -4.39
CA LYS A 146 -24.67 -9.70 -3.85
C LYS A 146 -23.40 -9.77 -4.71
N GLY A 147 -22.32 -10.30 -4.12
CA GLY A 147 -21.07 -10.60 -4.82
C GLY A 147 -20.05 -9.45 -4.83
N LYS A 148 -18.86 -9.73 -5.38
CA LYS A 148 -17.73 -8.78 -5.44
C LYS A 148 -18.03 -7.56 -6.31
N GLU A 149 -18.72 -7.78 -7.44
CA GLU A 149 -19.17 -6.73 -8.36
C GLU A 149 -20.58 -6.22 -8.05
N GLY A 150 -21.21 -6.73 -6.98
CA GLY A 150 -22.54 -6.30 -6.56
C GLY A 150 -22.54 -4.84 -6.10
N ARG A 151 -23.71 -4.20 -6.11
CA ARG A 151 -23.87 -2.78 -5.79
C ARG A 151 -23.32 -2.40 -4.41
N PHE A 152 -23.45 -3.27 -3.40
CA PHE A 152 -22.90 -2.98 -2.07
C PHE A 152 -21.37 -2.84 -2.11
N ARG A 153 -20.65 -3.80 -2.70
CA ARG A 153 -19.18 -3.78 -2.71
C ARG A 153 -18.62 -2.87 -3.80
N GLY A 154 -19.11 -2.98 -5.03
CA GLY A 154 -18.56 -2.30 -6.20
C GLY A 154 -19.15 -0.91 -6.48
N SER A 155 -20.20 -0.50 -5.77
CA SER A 155 -20.79 0.83 -5.94
C SER A 155 -21.07 1.57 -4.64
N LEU A 156 -20.98 0.98 -3.45
CA LEU A 156 -21.15 1.71 -2.19
C LEU A 156 -19.86 1.73 -1.38
N SER A 157 -19.29 0.57 -1.06
CA SER A 157 -18.03 0.47 -0.29
C SER A 157 -16.80 0.90 -1.09
N GLY A 158 -16.76 0.60 -2.40
CA GLY A 158 -15.73 1.06 -3.32
C GLY A 158 -16.37 1.71 -4.53
N LYS A 159 -15.90 2.89 -4.92
CA LYS A 159 -16.37 3.63 -6.10
C LYS A 159 -15.17 4.13 -6.88
N ARG A 160 -15.36 4.33 -8.19
CA ARG A 160 -14.45 5.14 -8.98
C ARG A 160 -14.60 6.61 -8.56
N VAL A 161 -13.48 7.29 -8.42
CA VAL A 161 -13.42 8.70 -8.02
C VAL A 161 -12.87 9.54 -9.17
N ASN A 162 -13.26 10.80 -9.21
CA ASN A 162 -12.70 11.80 -10.13
C ASN A 162 -11.48 12.48 -9.47
N PHE A 163 -10.81 13.38 -10.21
CA PHE A 163 -9.66 14.15 -9.72
C PHE A 163 -8.52 13.28 -9.19
N SER A 164 -8.23 12.20 -9.93
CA SER A 164 -7.16 11.27 -9.61
C SER A 164 -6.32 10.96 -10.84
N ALA A 165 -5.04 10.69 -10.64
CA ALA A 165 -4.12 10.22 -11.67
C ALA A 165 -3.34 8.99 -11.18
N ARG A 166 -2.80 8.23 -12.14
CA ARG A 166 -1.97 7.05 -11.88
C ARG A 166 -0.87 7.01 -12.93
N THR A 167 0.37 6.82 -12.49
CA THR A 167 1.52 6.59 -13.37
C THR A 167 2.61 5.84 -12.61
N VAL A 168 3.64 5.41 -13.34
CA VAL A 168 4.84 4.76 -12.82
C VAL A 168 5.61 5.72 -11.91
N ILE A 169 6.20 5.19 -10.84
CA ILE A 169 7.04 5.95 -9.91
C ILE A 169 8.52 5.86 -10.28
N SER A 170 9.29 6.87 -9.89
CA SER A 170 10.73 6.96 -10.11
C SER A 170 11.43 7.59 -8.90
N PRO A 171 12.67 7.20 -8.60
CA PRO A 171 13.39 7.75 -7.45
C PRO A 171 13.89 9.17 -7.76
N ASP A 172 13.75 10.09 -6.82
CA ASP A 172 14.42 11.39 -6.87
C ASP A 172 14.91 11.79 -5.46
N PRO A 173 16.21 11.59 -5.15
CA PRO A 173 16.76 11.90 -3.83
C PRO A 173 16.88 13.40 -3.54
N ASN A 174 16.63 14.28 -4.53
CA ASN A 174 16.70 15.72 -4.31
C ASN A 174 15.39 16.29 -3.76
N LEU A 175 14.27 15.58 -3.94
CA LEU A 175 12.98 15.94 -3.37
C LEU A 175 12.99 15.76 -1.85
N ARG A 176 12.21 16.59 -1.16
CA ARG A 176 11.96 16.39 0.27
C ARG A 176 11.08 15.16 0.48
N ILE A 177 11.13 14.58 1.68
CA ILE A 177 10.35 13.36 1.98
C ILE A 177 8.83 13.53 1.85
N PHE A 178 8.32 14.76 2.02
CA PHE A 178 6.90 15.09 1.86
C PHE A 178 6.55 15.64 0.48
N GLU A 179 7.54 15.84 -0.41
CA GLU A 179 7.31 16.32 -1.76
C GLU A 179 7.10 15.13 -2.71
N VAL A 180 6.13 15.27 -3.62
CA VAL A 180 5.93 14.34 -4.73
C VAL A 180 6.12 15.06 -6.05
N GLY A 181 7.01 14.52 -6.89
CA GLY A 181 7.22 15.01 -8.25
C GLY A 181 6.02 14.65 -9.12
N VAL A 182 5.30 15.65 -9.66
CA VAL A 182 4.14 15.46 -10.53
C VAL A 182 4.47 15.91 -11.96
N PRO A 183 4.21 15.06 -12.98
CA PRO A 183 4.30 15.42 -14.39
C PRO A 183 3.49 16.67 -14.74
N LEU A 184 4.09 17.55 -15.55
CA LEU A 184 3.40 18.76 -16.05
C LEU A 184 2.07 18.45 -16.76
N GLU A 185 1.99 17.35 -17.52
CA GLU A 185 0.76 16.92 -18.20
C GLU A 185 -0.37 16.64 -17.19
N ILE A 186 -0.06 15.95 -16.09
CA ILE A 186 -1.01 15.67 -15.01
C ILE A 186 -1.37 16.96 -14.28
N ALA A 187 -0.39 17.84 -14.06
CA ALA A 187 -0.60 19.10 -13.37
C ALA A 187 -1.53 20.06 -14.14
N LYS A 188 -1.49 20.03 -15.48
CA LYS A 188 -2.39 20.80 -16.34
C LYS A 188 -3.82 20.26 -16.38
N GLU A 189 -3.99 18.94 -16.30
CA GLU A 189 -5.32 18.32 -16.41
C GLU A 189 -6.07 18.35 -15.06
N LEU A 190 -5.38 18.04 -13.97
CA LEU A 190 -5.98 18.05 -12.64
C LEU A 190 -6.12 19.46 -12.10
N THR A 191 -7.25 19.72 -11.46
CA THR A 191 -7.60 21.04 -10.94
C THR A 191 -7.88 21.00 -9.44
N SER A 192 -7.62 22.13 -8.80
CA SER A 192 -8.03 22.43 -7.44
C SER A 192 -9.00 23.61 -7.48
N THR A 193 -10.09 23.49 -6.72
CA THR A 193 -11.12 24.53 -6.67
C THR A 193 -10.66 25.66 -5.75
N MET A 194 -10.43 26.83 -6.33
CA MET A 194 -10.05 28.05 -5.61
C MET A 194 -11.27 28.98 -5.47
N PHE A 195 -11.65 29.29 -4.23
CA PHE A 195 -12.68 30.29 -3.97
C PHE A 195 -12.11 31.70 -4.09
N VAL A 196 -12.77 32.55 -4.88
CA VAL A 196 -12.34 33.93 -5.11
C VAL A 196 -12.72 34.79 -3.91
N THR A 197 -11.70 35.27 -3.21
CA THR A 197 -11.78 36.12 -2.03
C THR A 197 -11.03 37.43 -2.29
N PRO A 198 -11.21 38.48 -1.46
CA PRO A 198 -10.47 39.73 -1.63
C PRO A 198 -8.95 39.56 -1.56
N ARG A 199 -8.44 38.49 -0.91
CA ARG A 199 -7.01 38.25 -0.74
C ARG A 199 -6.33 37.63 -1.95
N ASN A 200 -7.08 36.91 -2.78
CA ASN A 200 -6.54 36.09 -3.86
C ASN A 200 -7.18 36.42 -5.23
N LEU A 201 -7.94 37.52 -5.32
CA LEU A 201 -8.61 37.97 -6.53
C LEU A 201 -7.62 38.17 -7.68
N ASP A 202 -6.52 38.88 -7.43
CA ASP A 202 -5.51 39.16 -8.46
C ASP A 202 -4.84 37.87 -8.95
N GLU A 203 -4.55 36.94 -8.03
CA GLU A 203 -3.99 35.63 -8.36
C GLU A 203 -4.97 34.78 -9.19
N ALA A 204 -6.26 34.78 -8.82
CA ALA A 204 -7.30 34.09 -9.56
C ALA A 204 -7.47 34.66 -10.98
N LYS A 205 -7.45 35.99 -11.13
CA LYS A 205 -7.50 36.66 -12.44
C LYS A 205 -6.31 36.28 -13.30
N GLU A 206 -5.11 36.25 -12.71
CA GLU A 206 -3.89 35.87 -13.41
C GLU A 206 -3.93 34.41 -13.90
N TYR A 207 -4.42 33.47 -13.07
CA TYR A 207 -4.59 32.07 -13.51
C TYR A 207 -5.58 31.92 -14.65
N VAL A 208 -6.71 32.63 -14.60
CA VAL A 208 -7.69 32.62 -15.69
C VAL A 208 -7.08 33.23 -16.95
N ARG A 209 -6.33 34.34 -16.83
CA ARG A 209 -5.69 35.03 -17.96
C ARG A 209 -4.65 34.16 -18.66
N ARG A 210 -3.87 33.38 -17.92
CA ARG A 210 -2.89 32.42 -18.46
C ARG A 210 -3.54 31.29 -19.27
N GLY A 211 -4.80 30.96 -18.97
CA GLY A 211 -5.56 29.92 -19.66
C GLY A 211 -5.08 28.50 -19.31
N PRO A 212 -5.53 27.47 -20.04
CA PRO A 212 -5.18 26.08 -19.77
C PRO A 212 -3.76 25.70 -20.25
N GLU A 213 -3.18 26.43 -21.20
CA GLU A 213 -1.88 26.03 -21.77
C GLU A 213 -0.66 26.51 -20.96
N ASN A 214 -0.76 27.68 -20.33
CA ASN A 214 0.36 28.27 -19.60
C ASN A 214 0.28 27.94 -18.11
N HIS A 215 0.97 26.87 -17.70
CA HIS A 215 1.03 26.45 -16.31
C HIS A 215 1.88 27.41 -15.46
N PRO A 216 1.45 27.78 -14.23
CA PRO A 216 0.15 27.48 -13.63
C PRO A 216 -0.97 28.37 -14.19
N GLY A 217 -2.05 27.74 -14.68
CA GLY A 217 -3.22 28.39 -15.26
C GLY A 217 -4.54 27.83 -14.72
N ALA A 218 -5.64 27.96 -15.48
CA ALA A 218 -6.96 27.48 -15.07
C ALA A 218 -7.76 26.87 -16.23
N ASN A 219 -8.60 25.88 -15.91
CA ASN A 219 -9.36 25.12 -16.90
C ASN A 219 -10.85 25.49 -16.92
N TYR A 220 -11.42 25.82 -15.76
CA TYR A 220 -12.84 26.19 -15.64
C TYR A 220 -13.05 27.31 -14.63
N ILE A 221 -14.15 28.05 -14.82
CA ILE A 221 -14.72 28.95 -13.81
C ILE A 221 -16.14 28.51 -13.49
N ILE A 222 -16.56 28.69 -12.24
CA ILE A 222 -17.93 28.50 -11.78
C ILE A 222 -18.39 29.85 -11.23
N ARG A 223 -19.40 30.41 -11.88
CA ARG A 223 -20.00 31.69 -11.48
C ARG A 223 -20.89 31.51 -10.25
N ALA A 224 -21.34 32.62 -9.67
CA ALA A 224 -22.24 32.61 -8.51
C ALA A 224 -23.60 31.92 -8.78
N ASP A 225 -24.06 31.88 -10.04
CA ASP A 225 -25.27 31.17 -10.49
C ASP A 225 -25.06 29.64 -10.60
N GLY A 226 -23.85 29.14 -10.35
CA GLY A 226 -23.48 27.72 -10.48
C GLY A 226 -23.12 27.31 -11.92
N ARG A 227 -23.14 28.24 -12.89
CA ARG A 227 -22.78 27.92 -14.27
C ARG A 227 -21.28 27.70 -14.40
N ARG A 228 -20.91 26.47 -14.81
CA ARG A 228 -19.53 26.09 -15.13
C ARG A 228 -19.19 26.47 -16.57
N VAL A 229 -18.16 27.30 -16.75
CA VAL A 229 -17.68 27.78 -18.05
C VAL A 229 -16.24 27.29 -18.26
N LYS A 230 -15.97 26.70 -19.43
CA LYS A 230 -14.63 26.24 -19.80
C LYS A 230 -13.77 27.41 -20.28
N ILE A 231 -12.55 27.48 -19.77
CA ILE A 231 -11.54 28.45 -20.21
C ILE A 231 -10.83 27.88 -21.44
N THR A 232 -10.59 28.75 -22.41
CA THR A 232 -9.90 28.49 -23.67
C THR A 232 -9.03 29.69 -23.99
N ASP A 233 -8.02 29.54 -24.84
CA ASP A 233 -7.08 30.62 -25.17
C ASP A 233 -7.76 31.85 -25.81
N LYS A 234 -8.97 31.68 -26.36
CA LYS A 234 -9.74 32.78 -26.96
C LYS A 234 -10.52 33.60 -25.94
N ASN A 235 -10.94 33.00 -24.83
CA ASN A 235 -11.83 33.64 -23.85
C ASN A 235 -11.13 33.98 -22.53
N CYS A 236 -9.89 33.51 -22.32
CA CYS A 236 -9.15 33.67 -21.06
C CYS A 236 -9.00 35.15 -20.63
N GLY A 237 -8.68 36.05 -21.57
CA GLY A 237 -8.53 37.47 -21.29
C GLY A 237 -9.84 38.12 -20.81
N GLU A 238 -10.92 37.95 -21.57
CA GLU A 238 -12.25 38.48 -21.22
C GLU A 238 -12.77 37.90 -19.91
N LEU A 239 -12.62 36.57 -19.71
CA LEU A 239 -13.07 35.90 -18.50
C LEU A 239 -12.30 36.35 -17.26
N ALA A 240 -11.00 36.63 -17.38
CA ALA A 240 -10.17 37.10 -16.27
C ALA A 240 -10.66 38.46 -15.74
N ASP A 241 -11.02 39.38 -16.63
CA ASP A 241 -11.48 40.70 -16.23
C ASP A 241 -12.87 40.65 -15.56
N LEU A 242 -13.69 39.65 -15.92
CA LEU A 242 -15.01 39.38 -15.36
C LEU A 242 -15.00 38.61 -14.03
N VAL A 243 -13.85 38.11 -13.55
CA VAL A 243 -13.81 37.37 -12.28
C VAL A 243 -14.20 38.29 -11.12
N GLU A 244 -15.21 37.86 -10.37
CA GLU A 244 -15.77 38.56 -9.21
C GLU A 244 -15.64 37.73 -7.92
N LEU A 245 -15.82 38.41 -6.78
CA LEU A 245 -15.84 37.77 -5.46
C LEU A 245 -16.97 36.74 -5.37
N GLY A 246 -16.68 35.59 -4.74
CA GLY A 246 -17.65 34.49 -4.59
C GLY A 246 -17.74 33.53 -5.78
N TRP A 247 -17.05 33.80 -6.89
CA TRP A 247 -16.85 32.81 -7.95
C TRP A 247 -15.86 31.73 -7.51
N LYS A 248 -15.85 30.60 -8.21
CA LYS A 248 -14.85 29.54 -8.04
C LYS A 248 -14.04 29.39 -9.31
N VAL A 249 -12.72 29.28 -9.17
CA VAL A 249 -11.81 29.02 -10.28
C VAL A 249 -11.24 27.62 -10.09
N GLU A 250 -11.48 26.73 -11.05
CA GLU A 250 -10.80 25.43 -11.12
C GLU A 250 -9.42 25.65 -11.74
N ARG A 251 -8.47 26.06 -10.90
CA ARG A 251 -7.08 26.27 -11.31
C ARG A 251 -6.36 24.95 -11.42
N GLN A 252 -5.33 24.89 -12.25
CA GLN A 252 -4.42 23.76 -12.31
C GLN A 252 -3.71 23.57 -10.97
N ILE A 253 -3.40 22.32 -10.63
CA ILE A 253 -2.59 22.03 -9.44
C ILE A 253 -1.18 22.62 -9.63
N LYS A 254 -0.57 23.15 -8.57
CA LYS A 254 0.74 23.83 -8.63
C LYS A 254 1.66 23.36 -7.50
N ASP A 255 2.91 23.82 -7.55
CA ASP A 255 3.89 23.60 -6.47
C ASP A 255 3.32 23.98 -5.09
N GLY A 256 3.46 23.08 -4.11
CA GLY A 256 2.99 23.26 -2.74
C GLY A 256 1.52 22.88 -2.50
N ASP A 257 0.77 22.48 -3.52
CA ASP A 257 -0.58 21.94 -3.34
C ASP A 257 -0.53 20.56 -2.65
N ILE A 258 -1.50 20.31 -1.79
CA ILE A 258 -1.59 19.05 -1.03
C ILE A 258 -2.36 18.00 -1.85
N VAL A 259 -1.79 16.81 -1.96
CA VAL A 259 -2.41 15.65 -2.61
C VAL A 259 -2.31 14.42 -1.75
N LEU A 260 -3.28 13.52 -1.87
CA LEU A 260 -3.22 12.19 -1.26
C LEU A 260 -2.53 11.23 -2.22
N PHE A 261 -1.47 10.59 -1.76
CA PHE A 261 -0.66 9.68 -2.55
C PHE A 261 -0.69 8.27 -1.96
N ASN A 262 -0.93 7.28 -2.82
CA ASN A 262 -1.31 5.93 -2.42
C ASN A 262 -0.66 4.85 -3.29
N ARG A 263 -0.18 3.78 -2.65
CA ARG A 263 0.17 2.51 -3.33
C ARG A 263 -0.83 1.42 -2.98
N GLN A 264 -1.22 0.63 -3.98
CA GLN A 264 -2.06 -0.55 -3.82
C GLN A 264 -1.19 -1.81 -3.80
N PRO A 265 -1.48 -2.81 -2.94
CA PRO A 265 -2.55 -2.86 -1.94
C PRO A 265 -2.25 -1.97 -0.73
N SER A 266 -3.28 -1.29 -0.19
CA SER A 266 -3.14 -0.46 1.01
C SER A 266 -3.44 -1.29 2.25
N LEU A 267 -2.38 -1.77 2.92
CA LEU A 267 -2.48 -2.67 4.08
C LEU A 267 -2.59 -1.94 5.42
N HIS A 268 -2.10 -0.70 5.48
CA HIS A 268 -2.11 0.11 6.69
C HIS A 268 -2.33 1.58 6.34
N ARG A 269 -2.65 2.41 7.34
CA ARG A 269 -2.98 3.83 7.11
C ARG A 269 -1.87 4.59 6.38
N MET A 270 -0.60 4.31 6.65
CA MET A 270 0.53 4.98 5.99
C MET A 270 0.72 4.60 4.51
N SER A 271 -0.05 3.64 3.98
CA SER A 271 -0.08 3.36 2.53
C SER A 271 -0.85 4.43 1.75
N ILE A 272 -1.47 5.39 2.46
CA ILE A 272 -2.01 6.64 1.93
C ILE A 272 -1.54 7.80 2.83
N MET A 273 -0.79 8.75 2.26
CA MET A 273 -0.31 9.93 2.99
C MET A 273 -0.45 11.16 2.11
N ALA A 274 -0.49 12.33 2.73
CA ALA A 274 -0.56 13.61 2.04
C ALA A 274 0.85 14.13 1.73
N HIS A 275 1.07 14.49 0.47
CA HIS A 275 2.32 15.07 -0.05
C HIS A 275 2.05 16.46 -0.61
N GLU A 276 3.10 17.29 -0.66
CA GLU A 276 3.12 18.54 -1.39
C GLU A 276 3.60 18.31 -2.83
N ILE A 277 2.90 18.89 -3.80
CA ILE A 277 3.26 18.75 -5.20
C ILE A 277 4.55 19.52 -5.50
N LYS A 278 5.43 18.89 -6.27
CA LYS A 278 6.48 19.55 -7.04
C LYS A 278 6.30 19.24 -8.52
N VAL A 279 5.94 20.22 -9.33
CA VAL A 279 5.74 20.02 -10.77
C VAL A 279 7.09 19.87 -11.45
N LEU A 280 7.28 18.75 -12.14
CA LEU A 280 8.52 18.37 -12.79
C LEU A 280 8.27 17.93 -14.24
N PRO A 281 9.28 18.06 -15.12
CA PRO A 281 9.20 17.51 -16.47
C PRO A 281 9.16 15.97 -16.43
N ASN A 282 8.82 15.37 -17.58
CA ASN A 282 8.63 13.92 -17.81
C ASN A 282 7.28 13.40 -17.30
N LYS A 283 7.10 12.07 -17.32
CA LYS A 283 5.79 11.39 -17.23
C LYS A 283 5.60 10.51 -15.98
N THR A 284 6.60 10.42 -15.12
CA THR A 284 6.58 9.59 -13.91
C THR A 284 6.32 10.43 -12.67
N PHE A 285 5.70 9.81 -11.65
CA PHE A 285 5.73 10.38 -10.32
C PHE A 285 7.13 10.22 -9.73
N ARG A 286 7.62 11.21 -8.99
CA ARG A 286 8.94 11.13 -8.36
C ARG A 286 8.83 11.18 -6.85
N LEU A 287 9.57 10.32 -6.17
CA LEU A 287 9.52 10.19 -4.72
C LEU A 287 10.93 10.12 -4.14
N ASN A 288 11.09 10.67 -2.94
CA ASN A 288 12.31 10.45 -2.17
C ASN A 288 12.40 8.96 -1.75
N PRO A 289 13.49 8.24 -2.04
CA PRO A 289 13.62 6.83 -1.65
C PRO A 289 13.42 6.54 -0.16
N ALA A 290 13.64 7.52 0.73
CA ALA A 290 13.43 7.36 2.16
C ALA A 290 11.96 7.18 2.56
N VAL A 291 11.00 7.60 1.72
CA VAL A 291 9.55 7.46 1.96
C VAL A 291 8.96 6.18 1.31
N CYS A 292 9.78 5.38 0.64
CA CYS A 292 9.34 4.12 0.04
C CYS A 292 8.89 3.05 1.05
N PRO A 293 9.53 2.88 2.24
CA PRO A 293 9.16 1.79 3.16
C PRO A 293 7.69 1.81 3.63
N PRO A 294 7.08 2.97 3.99
CA PRO A 294 5.64 3.03 4.26
C PRO A 294 4.75 2.59 3.10
N TYR A 295 5.16 2.82 1.86
CA TYR A 295 4.39 2.37 0.69
C TYR A 295 4.70 0.93 0.28
N ASN A 296 5.75 0.34 0.87
CA ASN A 296 6.38 -0.88 0.41
C ASN A 296 6.67 -0.83 -1.10
N ALA A 297 7.08 0.34 -1.57
CA ALA A 297 7.25 0.64 -2.99
C ALA A 297 8.69 0.40 -3.44
N ASP A 298 8.86 -0.11 -4.65
CA ASP A 298 10.12 -0.20 -5.35
C ASP A 298 10.04 0.53 -6.71
N PHE A 299 11.07 0.43 -7.52
CA PHE A 299 11.18 1.19 -8.78
C PHE A 299 11.37 0.27 -9.99
N ASP A 300 10.76 -0.92 -9.96
CA ASP A 300 10.86 -1.93 -11.03
C ASP A 300 9.76 -1.82 -12.11
N GLY A 301 8.86 -0.83 -11.97
CA GLY A 301 7.65 -0.69 -12.80
C GLY A 301 6.40 -0.38 -11.98
N ASP A 302 6.53 -0.34 -10.66
CA ASP A 302 5.50 0.06 -9.71
C ASP A 302 4.72 1.34 -10.12
N GLU A 303 3.41 1.29 -9.97
CA GLU A 303 2.50 2.41 -10.22
C GLU A 303 1.81 2.86 -8.93
N MET A 304 1.68 4.16 -8.73
CA MET A 304 0.98 4.74 -7.59
C MET A 304 -0.14 5.68 -8.05
N ASN A 305 -1.16 5.83 -7.20
CA ASN A 305 -2.27 6.73 -7.46
C ASN A 305 -2.11 8.03 -6.65
N MET A 306 -2.54 9.12 -7.28
CA MET A 306 -2.64 10.44 -6.68
C MET A 306 -4.10 10.88 -6.71
N HIS A 307 -4.57 11.46 -5.62
CA HIS A 307 -5.91 12.03 -5.50
C HIS A 307 -5.81 13.48 -5.04
N VAL A 308 -6.53 14.39 -5.70
CA VAL A 308 -6.52 15.83 -5.37
C VAL A 308 -7.78 16.17 -4.57
N PRO A 309 -7.67 16.45 -3.25
CA PRO A 309 -8.80 16.90 -2.46
C PRO A 309 -9.37 18.21 -3.01
N GLN A 310 -10.70 18.31 -3.12
CA GLN A 310 -11.38 19.46 -3.73
C GLN A 310 -11.94 20.46 -2.72
N ASN A 311 -12.27 20.00 -1.51
CA ASN A 311 -12.83 20.85 -0.47
C ASN A 311 -11.72 21.36 0.46
N GLU A 312 -11.84 22.60 0.93
CA GLU A 312 -10.89 23.20 1.88
C GLU A 312 -10.78 22.40 3.19
N GLU A 313 -11.89 21.87 3.69
CA GLU A 313 -11.90 21.01 4.89
C GLU A 313 -11.07 19.74 4.69
N ALA A 314 -11.20 19.09 3.52
CA ALA A 314 -10.45 17.88 3.18
C ALA A 314 -8.95 18.20 2.95
N LEU A 315 -8.64 19.36 2.37
CA LEU A 315 -7.25 19.84 2.25
C LEU A 315 -6.63 20.10 3.62
N ALA A 316 -7.37 20.74 4.53
CA ALA A 316 -6.92 20.98 5.90
C ALA A 316 -6.72 19.67 6.67
N GLU A 317 -7.68 18.73 6.58
CA GLU A 317 -7.57 17.40 7.20
C GLU A 317 -6.33 16.64 6.69
N ALA A 318 -6.14 16.60 5.36
CA ALA A 318 -4.99 15.95 4.75
C ALA A 318 -3.67 16.58 5.22
N LYS A 319 -3.61 17.92 5.25
CA LYS A 319 -2.41 18.66 5.65
C LYS A 319 -2.07 18.51 7.14
N ILE A 320 -3.07 18.44 8.02
CA ILE A 320 -2.85 18.37 9.46
C ILE A 320 -2.60 16.94 9.94
N LEU A 321 -3.36 15.96 9.41
CA LEU A 321 -3.35 14.60 9.94
C LEU A 321 -2.58 13.61 9.07
N MET A 322 -2.62 13.78 7.75
CA MET A 322 -2.09 12.78 6.81
C MET A 322 -0.73 13.16 6.23
N HIS A 323 -0.22 14.35 6.52
CA HIS A 323 1.06 14.81 5.99
C HIS A 323 2.20 13.87 6.37
N VAL A 324 3.12 13.63 5.44
CA VAL A 324 4.21 12.65 5.62
C VAL A 324 5.03 12.95 6.88
N GLN A 325 5.34 14.22 7.14
CA GLN A 325 6.14 14.62 8.30
C GLN A 325 5.51 14.21 9.64
N GLU A 326 4.17 14.16 9.72
CA GLU A 326 3.43 13.79 10.93
C GLU A 326 3.32 12.25 11.08
N ASN A 327 3.69 11.51 10.03
CA ASN A 327 3.57 10.05 9.95
C ASN A 327 4.94 9.36 9.83
N ILE A 328 6.03 10.01 10.27
CA ILE A 328 7.36 9.39 10.35
C ILE A 328 7.36 8.18 11.30
N LEU A 329 6.64 8.27 12.43
CA LEU A 329 6.52 7.19 13.41
C LEU A 329 5.36 6.25 13.06
N SER A 330 5.65 4.94 13.04
CA SER A 330 4.64 3.91 12.83
C SER A 330 3.76 3.72 14.07
N PRO A 331 2.42 3.71 13.92
CA PRO A 331 1.52 3.43 15.03
C PRO A 331 1.60 1.98 15.52
N ARG A 332 2.17 1.06 14.73
CA ARG A 332 2.24 -0.37 15.08
C ARG A 332 3.23 -0.66 16.20
N PHE A 333 4.39 0.00 16.17
CA PHE A 333 5.51 -0.28 17.08
C PHE A 333 6.12 0.98 17.70
N GLY A 334 5.64 2.17 17.37
CA GLY A 334 6.07 3.43 17.99
C GLY A 334 7.48 3.89 17.62
N GLY A 335 8.02 3.44 16.48
CA GLY A 335 9.33 3.83 15.95
C GLY A 335 9.26 4.33 14.51
N PRO A 336 10.35 4.92 13.98
CA PRO A 336 10.36 5.56 12.66
C PRO A 336 10.30 4.52 11.55
N ILE A 337 9.29 4.62 10.67
CA ILE A 337 9.19 3.78 9.46
C ILE A 337 9.87 4.44 8.26
N ILE A 338 9.97 5.77 8.24
CA ILE A 338 10.68 6.53 7.22
C ILE A 338 12.15 6.65 7.66
N GLY A 339 13.09 6.42 6.74
CA GLY A 339 14.52 6.47 7.01
C GLY A 339 15.34 6.24 5.75
N GLY A 340 16.65 6.40 5.84
CA GLY A 340 17.55 6.07 4.75
C GLY A 340 17.51 4.57 4.42
N ILE A 341 17.75 4.24 3.15
CA ILE A 341 17.81 2.86 2.65
C ILE A 341 19.00 2.75 1.69
N HIS A 342 19.59 1.56 1.57
CA HIS A 342 20.64 1.24 0.59
C HIS A 342 21.76 2.29 0.58
N ASP A 343 21.93 3.01 -0.53
CA ASP A 343 22.96 4.03 -0.76
C ASP A 343 22.99 5.13 0.30
N HIS A 344 21.85 5.47 0.91
CA HIS A 344 21.80 6.45 2.00
C HIS A 344 22.61 5.95 3.22
N ILE A 345 22.55 4.66 3.49
CA ILE A 345 23.26 4.03 4.61
C ILE A 345 24.73 3.89 4.25
N THR A 346 25.04 3.31 3.09
CA THR A 346 26.42 3.12 2.63
C THR A 346 27.18 4.44 2.53
N GLY A 347 26.57 5.49 1.97
CA GLY A 347 27.21 6.80 1.81
C GLY A 347 27.58 7.45 3.15
N LEU A 348 26.70 7.41 4.14
CA LEU A 348 27.00 7.96 5.48
C LEU A 348 27.98 7.08 6.26
N PHE A 349 27.90 5.76 6.08
CA PHE A 349 28.86 4.83 6.64
C PHE A 349 30.26 5.16 6.14
N LEU A 350 30.45 5.25 4.82
CA LEU A 350 31.74 5.61 4.21
C LEU A 350 32.22 6.98 4.69
N LEU A 351 31.34 7.98 4.73
CA LEU A 351 31.69 9.31 5.21
C LEU A 351 32.20 9.31 6.66
N THR A 352 31.50 8.62 7.56
CA THR A 352 31.76 8.72 9.01
C THR A 352 32.80 7.72 9.52
N ASN A 353 32.95 6.58 8.84
CA ASN A 353 33.94 5.55 9.14
C ASN A 353 35.30 5.83 8.49
N SER A 354 35.34 6.61 7.40
CA SER A 354 36.58 6.91 6.70
C SER A 354 37.54 7.74 7.57
N LYS A 355 38.84 7.41 7.47
CA LYS A 355 39.94 8.18 8.05
C LYS A 355 40.47 9.24 7.10
N GLU A 356 39.89 9.36 5.91
CA GLU A 356 40.27 10.36 4.93
C GLU A 356 39.96 11.78 5.43
N LYS A 357 40.86 12.69 5.08
CA LYS A 357 40.77 14.10 5.44
C LYS A 357 40.05 14.83 4.32
N ILE A 358 39.00 15.57 4.67
CA ILE A 358 38.17 16.31 3.73
C ILE A 358 38.66 17.75 3.70
N PHE A 359 39.10 18.23 2.55
CA PHE A 359 39.56 19.62 2.42
C PHE A 359 38.39 20.58 2.22
N LYS A 360 38.65 21.88 2.38
CA LYS A 360 37.61 22.92 2.33
C LYS A 360 36.70 22.84 1.10
N ASN A 361 37.25 22.61 -0.09
CA ASN A 361 36.47 22.57 -1.33
C ASN A 361 35.54 21.35 -1.37
N GLU A 362 36.04 20.18 -0.97
CA GLU A 362 35.28 18.93 -0.89
C GLU A 362 34.17 19.04 0.17
N ALA A 363 34.48 19.63 1.34
CA ALA A 363 33.49 19.87 2.39
C ALA A 363 32.34 20.76 1.91
N LEU A 364 32.66 21.83 1.17
CA LEU A 364 31.66 22.72 0.57
C LEU A 364 30.87 22.00 -0.54
N GLU A 365 31.52 21.14 -1.32
CA GLU A 365 30.85 20.35 -2.33
C GLU A 365 29.87 19.36 -1.72
N LEU A 366 30.25 18.62 -0.67
CA LEU A 366 29.37 17.70 0.07
C LEU A 366 28.15 18.45 0.62
N LEU A 367 28.36 19.63 1.22
CA LEU A 367 27.28 20.43 1.83
C LEU A 367 26.51 21.34 0.87
N GLY A 368 26.94 21.52 -0.38
CA GLY A 368 26.31 22.47 -1.32
C GLY A 368 24.80 22.34 -1.64
N LYS A 369 24.13 21.19 -1.38
CA LYS A 369 22.66 21.02 -1.48
C LYS A 369 21.96 21.23 -0.14
N SER A 370 22.70 21.27 0.96
CA SER A 370 22.17 21.64 2.26
C SER A 370 22.01 23.16 2.36
N GLN A 371 21.30 23.63 3.38
CA GLN A 371 21.17 25.07 3.66
C GLN A 371 22.37 25.65 4.43
N ILE A 372 23.43 24.85 4.63
CA ILE A 372 24.53 25.16 5.53
C ILE A 372 25.54 26.05 4.82
N ARG A 373 25.84 27.20 5.43
CA ARG A 373 26.69 28.25 4.85
C ARG A 373 28.02 28.43 5.57
N GLU A 374 28.15 27.89 6.77
CA GLU A 374 29.33 28.03 7.62
C GLU A 374 29.83 26.64 8.03
N LEU A 375 31.14 26.44 7.90
CA LEU A 375 31.83 25.24 8.36
C LEU A 375 32.29 25.43 9.81
N TYR A 376 32.34 24.34 10.57
CA TYR A 376 32.95 24.34 11.89
C TYR A 376 34.46 24.62 11.79
N PRO A 377 35.12 24.99 12.90
CA PRO A 377 36.58 25.06 12.92
C PRO A 377 37.21 23.77 12.39
N PRO A 378 38.28 23.85 11.58
CA PRO A 378 38.91 22.67 11.01
C PRO A 378 39.45 21.76 12.12
N ALA A 379 39.41 20.44 11.89
CA ALA A 379 39.96 19.46 12.82
C ALA A 379 41.49 19.57 12.94
N GLY A 380 42.15 20.05 11.88
CA GLY A 380 43.57 20.32 11.87
C GLY A 380 44.01 20.91 10.53
N GLU A 381 45.33 21.01 10.36
CA GLU A 381 45.94 21.46 9.11
C GLU A 381 46.94 20.40 8.61
N GLU A 382 46.89 20.12 7.31
CA GLU A 382 47.88 19.29 6.64
C GLU A 382 48.45 20.05 5.45
N LYS A 383 49.78 20.12 5.35
CA LYS A 383 50.48 20.85 4.28
C LYS A 383 49.97 22.31 4.12
N LYS A 384 49.64 22.98 5.23
CA LYS A 384 49.06 24.34 5.30
C LYS A 384 47.64 24.47 4.71
N GLN A 385 46.92 23.36 4.54
CA GLN A 385 45.52 23.36 4.16
C GLN A 385 44.67 22.85 5.34
N PRO A 386 43.63 23.60 5.75
CA PRO A 386 42.72 23.15 6.79
C PRO A 386 41.91 21.94 6.28
N TYR A 387 41.74 20.94 7.15
CA TYR A 387 40.95 19.76 6.86
C TYR A 387 39.86 19.52 7.92
N TRP A 388 38.82 18.82 7.49
CA TRP A 388 37.68 18.38 8.29
C TRP A 388 37.60 16.85 8.27
N THR A 389 36.91 16.29 9.26
CA THR A 389 36.57 14.86 9.28
C THR A 389 35.15 14.64 8.80
N GLY A 390 34.85 13.45 8.25
CA GLY A 390 33.48 13.15 7.85
C GLY A 390 32.47 13.19 9.00
N LYS A 391 32.90 12.92 10.24
CA LYS A 391 32.08 13.12 11.44
C LYS A 391 31.72 14.60 11.68
N GLN A 392 32.66 15.53 11.44
CA GLN A 392 32.37 16.97 11.50
C GLN A 392 31.39 17.39 10.40
N ILE A 393 31.55 16.85 9.18
CA ILE A 393 30.61 17.11 8.07
C ILE A 393 29.21 16.59 8.41
N PHE A 394 29.08 15.41 9.00
CA PHE A 394 27.80 14.90 9.47
C PHE A 394 27.22 15.72 10.64
N SER A 395 28.07 16.23 11.54
CA SER A 395 27.62 17.08 12.66
C SER A 395 26.94 18.37 12.22
N HIS A 396 27.19 18.83 11.00
CA HIS A 396 26.56 20.04 10.46
C HIS A 396 25.05 19.88 10.25
N ILE A 397 24.56 18.68 9.95
CA ILE A 397 23.14 18.42 9.70
C ILE A 397 22.36 18.09 10.98
N LEU A 398 23.05 17.88 12.11
CA LEU A 398 22.42 17.59 13.39
C LEU A 398 21.92 18.88 14.07
N PRO A 399 20.74 18.85 14.72
CA PRO A 399 20.27 19.99 15.49
C PRO A 399 21.08 20.14 16.79
N LYS A 400 21.32 21.41 17.17
CA LYS A 400 21.89 21.76 18.47
C LYS A 400 21.03 21.22 19.60
N GLY A 401 21.64 20.80 20.70
CA GLY A 401 20.98 20.19 21.86
C GLY A 401 20.73 18.68 21.75
N LEU A 402 21.01 18.06 20.61
CA LEU A 402 20.85 16.60 20.46
C LEU A 402 21.94 15.84 21.22
N ASN A 403 21.52 15.02 22.18
CA ASN A 403 22.41 14.16 22.95
C ASN A 403 21.96 12.70 22.84
N LEU A 404 22.83 11.83 22.32
CA LEU A 404 22.53 10.43 22.04
C LEU A 404 23.76 9.54 22.21
N GLN A 405 23.54 8.33 22.74
CA GLN A 405 24.55 7.28 22.82
C GLN A 405 23.92 5.95 22.44
N PHE A 406 24.49 5.25 21.46
CA PHE A 406 24.01 3.93 21.05
C PHE A 406 25.11 3.12 20.35
N LYS A 407 24.93 1.80 20.32
CA LYS A 407 25.78 0.88 19.54
C LYS A 407 25.25 0.83 18.12
N SER A 408 26.12 1.04 17.14
CA SER A 408 25.80 0.96 15.72
C SER A 408 25.63 -0.52 15.28
N GLU A 409 25.17 -0.75 14.05
CA GLU A 409 24.97 -2.09 13.47
C GLU A 409 26.30 -2.86 13.28
N ILE A 410 27.40 -2.16 12.98
CA ILE A 410 28.73 -2.79 12.86
C ILE A 410 29.25 -3.40 14.18
N CYS A 411 28.59 -3.15 15.31
CA CYS A 411 28.98 -3.68 16.60
C CYS A 411 28.84 -5.21 16.66
N GLU A 412 29.95 -5.94 16.69
CA GLU A 412 30.02 -7.42 16.74
C GLU A 412 29.65 -8.03 18.12
N GLN A 413 29.02 -7.25 19.02
CA GLN A 413 28.55 -7.71 20.32
C GLN A 413 29.59 -8.51 21.13
N CYS A 414 30.84 -8.02 21.16
CA CYS A 414 31.93 -8.68 21.86
C CYS A 414 31.62 -8.92 23.36
N ASN A 415 32.13 -10.02 23.93
CA ASN A 415 31.93 -10.42 25.33
C ASN A 415 32.25 -9.31 26.34
N THR A 416 33.24 -8.46 26.04
CA THR A 416 33.55 -7.25 26.83
C THR A 416 33.45 -6.03 25.92
N CYS A 417 32.52 -5.13 26.23
CA CYS A 417 32.31 -3.91 25.46
C CYS A 417 33.28 -2.82 25.94
N LYS A 418 34.22 -2.41 25.07
CA LYS A 418 35.14 -1.28 25.34
C LYS A 418 34.45 0.10 25.27
N GLY A 419 33.16 0.14 24.94
CA GLY A 419 32.37 1.37 24.85
C GLY A 419 33.00 2.37 23.89
N VAL A 420 33.38 3.52 24.43
CA VAL A 420 34.00 4.65 23.73
C VAL A 420 35.35 4.28 23.11
N ASP A 421 36.12 3.38 23.74
CA ASP A 421 37.44 2.94 23.26
C ASP A 421 37.34 1.77 22.26
N CYS A 422 36.25 1.70 21.49
CA CYS A 422 36.05 0.64 20.52
C CYS A 422 36.96 0.84 19.29
N GLU A 423 37.84 -0.13 19.03
CA GLU A 423 38.76 -0.12 17.88
C GLU A 423 38.07 -0.08 16.51
N LYS A 424 36.80 -0.53 16.45
CA LYS A 424 35.97 -0.55 15.23
C LYS A 424 35.02 0.65 15.14
N ASP A 425 35.15 1.63 16.03
CA ASP A 425 34.33 2.86 16.05
C ASP A 425 32.81 2.59 15.99
N SER A 426 32.36 1.56 16.71
CA SER A 426 30.96 1.09 16.69
C SER A 426 30.06 1.74 17.76
N TYR A 427 30.62 2.62 18.59
CA TYR A 427 29.89 3.27 19.68
C TYR A 427 29.65 4.73 19.34
N VAL A 428 28.41 5.05 18.96
CA VAL A 428 28.01 6.39 18.52
C VAL A 428 27.74 7.28 19.72
N VAL A 429 28.43 8.41 19.77
CA VAL A 429 28.26 9.45 20.80
C VAL A 429 28.03 10.80 20.12
N ILE A 430 26.82 11.32 20.29
CA ILE A 430 26.42 12.66 19.85
C ILE A 430 26.21 13.51 21.09
N LYS A 431 26.90 14.65 21.18
CA LYS A 431 26.73 15.64 22.27
C LYS A 431 26.47 17.01 21.68
N ASP A 432 25.40 17.65 22.13
CA ASP A 432 24.97 18.98 21.66
C ASP A 432 24.95 19.13 20.12
N GLY A 433 24.57 18.07 19.40
CA GLY A 433 24.56 18.06 17.92
C GLY A 433 25.93 17.82 17.26
N ILE A 434 26.96 17.44 18.02
CA ILE A 434 28.28 17.08 17.50
C ILE A 434 28.49 15.58 17.62
N LEU A 435 28.77 14.91 16.50
CA LEU A 435 29.19 13.51 16.44
C LEU A 435 30.66 13.42 16.85
N GLU A 436 30.91 13.09 18.12
CA GLU A 436 32.27 12.96 18.64
C GLU A 436 32.91 11.65 18.18
N MET A 437 32.16 10.55 18.25
CA MET A 437 32.65 9.19 18.00
C MET A 437 31.56 8.30 17.40
N GLY A 438 31.98 7.23 16.74
CA GLY A 438 31.13 6.21 16.16
C GLY A 438 30.78 6.45 14.70
N THR A 439 30.42 5.35 14.04
CA THR A 439 30.01 5.30 12.64
C THR A 439 28.49 5.32 12.49
N ILE A 440 28.00 6.08 11.51
CA ILE A 440 26.58 6.21 11.19
C ILE A 440 26.19 5.15 10.16
N ASP A 441 25.30 4.24 10.57
CA ASP A 441 24.82 3.11 9.77
C ASP A 441 23.28 2.95 9.83
N GLU A 442 22.74 1.80 9.42
CA GLU A 442 21.29 1.53 9.39
C GLU A 442 20.63 1.82 10.74
N LYS A 443 21.30 1.54 11.86
CA LYS A 443 20.71 1.78 13.18
C LYS A 443 20.61 3.26 13.54
N ALA A 444 21.46 4.09 12.95
CA ALA A 444 21.42 5.53 13.16
C ALA A 444 20.29 6.20 12.35
N ILE A 445 20.23 5.91 11.04
CA ILE A 445 19.38 6.66 10.08
C ILE A 445 18.44 5.78 9.24
N GLY A 446 18.55 4.45 9.35
CA GLY A 446 17.81 3.50 8.55
C GLY A 446 16.32 3.45 8.86
N ALA A 447 15.52 3.07 7.86
CA ALA A 447 14.10 2.81 8.06
C ALA A 447 13.88 1.74 9.15
N PHE A 448 12.82 1.86 9.96
CA PHE A 448 12.49 1.00 11.10
C PHE A 448 13.42 1.09 12.33
N LYS A 449 14.74 1.25 12.12
CA LYS A 449 15.75 1.18 13.18
C LYS A 449 16.30 2.54 13.65
N SER A 450 16.04 3.63 12.93
CA SER A 450 16.70 4.93 13.18
C SER A 450 16.51 5.45 14.61
N VAL A 451 17.58 5.41 15.40
CA VAL A 451 17.62 5.97 16.76
C VAL A 451 17.62 7.50 16.74
N ILE A 452 18.27 8.12 15.73
CA ILE A 452 18.34 9.58 15.63
C ILE A 452 16.95 10.15 15.32
N LEU A 453 16.24 9.62 14.32
CA LEU A 453 14.90 10.09 13.97
C LEU A 453 13.90 9.86 15.11
N ASP A 454 13.98 8.73 15.79
CA ASP A 454 13.12 8.44 16.94
C ASP A 454 13.26 9.50 18.05
N LYS A 455 14.50 9.86 18.39
CA LYS A 455 14.80 10.91 19.37
C LYS A 455 14.32 12.29 18.91
N LEU A 456 14.57 12.65 17.65
CA LEU A 456 14.14 13.94 17.09
C LEU A 456 12.62 14.07 17.09
N MET A 457 11.89 13.02 16.74
CA MET A 457 10.42 13.04 16.76
C MET A 457 9.85 13.15 18.19
N LYS A 458 10.52 12.56 19.19
CA LYS A 458 10.02 12.52 20.58
C LYS A 458 10.40 13.74 21.41
N GLU A 459 11.60 14.28 21.23
CA GLU A 459 12.12 15.38 22.07
C GLU A 459 12.15 16.74 21.37
N PHE A 460 12.15 16.75 20.04
CA PHE A 460 12.10 17.97 19.25
C PHE A 460 10.73 18.07 18.56
N ASN A 461 10.70 18.52 17.31
CA ASN A 461 9.47 18.64 16.52
C ASN A 461 9.57 17.85 15.20
N PRO A 462 8.44 17.49 14.59
CA PRO A 462 8.40 16.78 13.31
C PRO A 462 9.13 17.51 12.18
N LEU A 463 9.12 18.85 12.20
CA LEU A 463 9.79 19.68 11.20
C LEU A 463 11.32 19.53 11.22
N ILE A 464 11.93 19.46 12.41
CA ILE A 464 13.37 19.25 12.59
C ILE A 464 13.74 17.84 12.17
N ALA A 465 12.93 16.84 12.53
CA ALA A 465 13.14 15.46 12.10
C ALA A 465 13.07 15.33 10.56
N CYS A 466 12.07 15.97 9.95
CA CYS A 466 11.91 16.04 8.50
C CYS A 466 13.09 16.76 7.82
N LYS A 467 13.55 17.88 8.38
CA LYS A 467 14.73 18.58 7.86
C LYS A 467 15.98 17.71 7.96
N PHE A 468 16.17 17.03 9.08
CA PHE A 468 17.32 16.15 9.29
C PHE A 468 17.35 15.02 8.26
N ILE A 469 16.23 14.33 8.00
CA ILE A 469 16.23 13.26 6.99
C ILE A 469 16.44 13.78 5.58
N ASP A 470 15.89 14.94 5.21
CA ASP A 470 16.14 15.56 3.92
C ASP A 470 17.63 15.91 3.74
N ASP A 471 18.26 16.50 4.76
CA ASP A 471 19.67 16.87 4.72
C ASP A 471 20.59 15.63 4.78
N ALA A 472 20.22 14.61 5.57
CA ALA A 472 20.96 13.36 5.70
C ALA A 472 20.96 12.54 4.40
N THR A 473 19.80 12.39 3.75
CA THR A 473 19.69 11.67 2.48
C THR A 473 20.47 12.36 1.36
N LYS A 474 20.40 13.69 1.27
CA LYS A 474 21.20 14.48 0.31
C LYS A 474 22.69 14.38 0.57
N LEU A 475 23.11 14.45 1.83
CA LEU A 475 24.51 14.31 2.21
C LEU A 475 25.02 12.90 1.87
N ALA A 476 24.23 11.87 2.16
CA ALA A 476 24.58 10.49 1.89
C ALA A 476 24.84 10.21 0.41
N ILE A 477 23.94 10.68 -0.47
CA ILE A 477 24.09 10.52 -1.92
C ILE A 477 25.33 11.24 -2.43
N ARG A 478 25.69 12.38 -1.85
CA ARG A 478 26.91 13.09 -2.24
C ARG A 478 28.17 12.42 -1.72
N ALA A 479 28.13 11.89 -0.50
CA ALA A 479 29.23 11.14 0.06
C ALA A 479 29.54 9.89 -0.78
N ILE A 480 28.51 9.12 -1.19
CA ILE A 480 28.72 7.94 -2.03
C ILE A 480 29.17 8.30 -3.44
N MET A 481 28.67 9.41 -4.02
CA MET A 481 29.13 9.92 -5.31
C MET A 481 30.60 10.38 -5.27
N HIS A 482 31.04 10.98 -4.15
CA HIS A 482 32.42 11.42 -3.97
C HIS A 482 33.38 10.25 -3.75
N GLY A 483 33.00 9.31 -2.87
CA GLY A 483 33.82 8.13 -2.59
C GLY A 483 33.89 7.14 -3.76
N GLY A 484 32.80 7.05 -4.54
CA GLY A 484 32.61 5.97 -5.50
C GLY A 484 32.35 4.65 -4.77
N PHE A 485 31.30 3.93 -5.19
CA PHE A 485 31.00 2.62 -4.62
C PHE A 485 30.53 1.68 -5.70
N SER A 486 31.15 0.51 -5.78
CA SER A 486 30.86 -0.51 -6.77
C SER A 486 31.03 -1.87 -6.14
N PHE A 487 30.35 -2.85 -6.72
CA PHE A 487 30.42 -4.25 -6.34
C PHE A 487 30.77 -5.08 -7.58
N GLY A 488 31.69 -6.02 -7.43
CA GLY A 488 32.17 -6.89 -8.50
C GLY A 488 32.35 -8.34 -8.06
N ILE A 489 32.72 -9.19 -9.02
CA ILE A 489 32.94 -10.63 -8.76
C ILE A 489 34.11 -10.85 -7.80
N ASP A 490 35.13 -9.99 -7.86
CA ASP A 490 36.31 -10.08 -7.00
C ASP A 490 35.97 -9.87 -5.51
N ASP A 491 34.85 -9.18 -5.21
CA ASP A 491 34.36 -9.01 -3.84
C ASP A 491 33.82 -10.32 -3.23
N GLU A 492 33.59 -11.36 -4.04
CA GLU A 492 33.16 -12.68 -3.56
C GLU A 492 34.30 -13.70 -3.58
N PHE A 493 35.48 -13.33 -4.09
CA PHE A 493 36.59 -14.24 -4.24
C PHE A 493 37.30 -14.48 -2.90
N ILE A 494 37.40 -15.74 -2.48
CA ILE A 494 38.13 -16.15 -1.28
C ILE A 494 39.47 -16.78 -1.68
N PRO A 495 40.58 -16.48 -0.96
CA PRO A 495 41.88 -17.12 -1.20
C PRO A 495 41.85 -18.65 -1.17
N ILE A 496 42.81 -19.28 -1.86
CA ILE A 496 42.92 -20.75 -1.95
C ILE A 496 43.00 -21.40 -0.57
N ASP A 497 43.75 -20.80 0.37
CA ASP A 497 43.88 -21.33 1.73
C ASP A 497 42.53 -21.45 2.44
N ALA A 498 41.64 -20.48 2.23
CA ALA A 498 40.30 -20.50 2.78
C ALA A 498 39.42 -21.56 2.07
N GLN A 499 39.57 -21.72 0.75
CA GLN A 499 38.87 -22.78 0.01
C GLN A 499 39.27 -24.17 0.50
N THR A 500 40.56 -24.39 0.79
CA THR A 500 41.04 -25.65 1.38
C THR A 500 40.39 -25.90 2.74
N GLN A 501 40.38 -24.90 3.64
CA GLN A 501 39.72 -25.03 4.94
C GLN A 501 38.22 -25.29 4.83
N ILE A 502 37.55 -24.63 3.88
CA ILE A 502 36.12 -24.85 3.61
C ILE A 502 35.88 -26.29 3.16
N ASN A 503 36.69 -26.81 2.24
CA ASN A 503 36.58 -28.19 1.77
C ASN A 503 36.82 -29.20 2.91
N ASP A 504 37.83 -28.98 3.75
CA ASP A 504 38.11 -29.84 4.90
C ASP A 504 36.91 -29.93 5.86
N VAL A 505 36.24 -28.80 6.13
CA VAL A 505 35.02 -28.77 6.96
C VAL A 505 33.87 -29.51 6.29
N LEU A 506 33.68 -29.34 4.98
CA LEU A 506 32.62 -30.02 4.23
C LEU A 506 32.85 -31.54 4.17
N ASP A 507 34.08 -31.99 4.01
CA ASP A 507 34.41 -33.42 4.01
C ASP A 507 34.22 -34.05 5.39
N GLN A 508 34.62 -33.36 6.47
CA GLN A 508 34.31 -33.80 7.83
C GLN A 508 32.79 -33.89 8.10
N ALA A 509 32.00 -32.99 7.51
CA ALA A 509 30.55 -33.02 7.62
C ALA A 509 29.96 -34.22 6.86
N ARG A 510 30.47 -34.52 5.66
CA ARG A 510 30.09 -35.71 4.88
C ARG A 510 30.36 -37.00 5.64
N ASP A 511 31.56 -37.14 6.22
CA ASP A 511 31.94 -38.31 7.01
C ASP A 511 31.01 -38.53 8.21
N LYS A 512 30.58 -37.46 8.87
CA LYS A 512 29.63 -37.54 9.99
C LYS A 512 28.23 -37.94 9.52
N VAL A 513 27.76 -37.40 8.40
CA VAL A 513 26.46 -37.77 7.81
C VAL A 513 26.47 -39.24 7.40
N GLU A 514 27.54 -39.73 6.80
CA GLU A 514 27.68 -41.15 6.43
C GLU A 514 27.64 -42.06 7.67
N LYS A 515 28.31 -41.67 8.76
CA LYS A 515 28.21 -42.40 10.05
C LYS A 515 26.78 -42.43 10.60
N LEU A 516 26.02 -41.35 10.48
CA LEU A 516 24.61 -41.31 10.90
C LEU A 516 23.74 -42.25 10.05
N ILE A 517 23.97 -42.31 8.74
CA ILE A 517 23.26 -43.22 7.82
C ILE A 517 23.59 -44.67 8.18
N LEU A 518 24.87 -45.00 8.40
CA LEU A 518 25.29 -46.35 8.80
C LEU A 518 24.70 -46.77 10.16
N ALA A 519 24.67 -45.86 11.14
CA ALA A 519 24.05 -46.13 12.44
C ALA A 519 22.54 -46.38 12.32
N TYR A 520 21.85 -45.67 11.41
CA TYR A 520 20.45 -45.92 11.11
C TYR A 520 20.22 -47.27 10.44
N GLU A 521 21.05 -47.65 9.46
CA GLU A 521 20.98 -48.95 8.79
C GLU A 521 21.29 -50.12 9.75
N ALA A 522 22.20 -49.92 10.70
CA ALA A 522 22.53 -50.88 11.75
C ALA A 522 21.47 -50.97 12.87
N GLY A 523 20.51 -50.05 12.91
CA GLY A 523 19.49 -49.97 13.96
C GLY A 523 20.01 -49.47 15.31
N GLU A 524 21.17 -48.80 15.33
CA GLU A 524 21.85 -48.28 16.52
C GLU A 524 21.47 -46.81 16.81
N LEU A 525 20.68 -46.17 15.94
CA LEU A 525 20.29 -44.77 16.09
C LEU A 525 19.23 -44.59 17.20
N GLU A 526 19.54 -43.74 18.19
CA GLU A 526 18.60 -43.40 19.26
C GLU A 526 17.46 -42.52 18.73
N GLN A 527 16.22 -42.90 19.04
CA GLN A 527 15.02 -42.18 18.61
C GLN A 527 14.82 -40.89 19.41
N LEU A 528 14.61 -39.77 18.72
CA LEU A 528 14.25 -38.52 19.38
C LEU A 528 12.78 -38.56 19.86
N PRO A 529 12.47 -37.99 21.04
CA PRO A 529 11.12 -38.02 21.60
C PRO A 529 10.08 -37.42 20.62
N GLY A 530 9.02 -38.18 20.34
CA GLY A 530 7.90 -37.73 19.49
C GLY A 530 8.18 -37.73 17.98
N ARG A 531 9.29 -38.34 17.54
CA ARG A 531 9.66 -38.48 16.12
C ARG A 531 9.90 -39.93 15.76
N THR A 532 9.70 -40.30 14.50
CA THR A 532 10.12 -41.61 13.99
C THR A 532 11.65 -41.68 13.88
N LEU A 533 12.22 -42.89 13.76
CA LEU A 533 13.66 -43.07 13.55
C LEU A 533 14.13 -42.39 12.24
N ALA A 534 13.32 -42.45 11.18
CA ALA A 534 13.62 -41.79 9.91
C ALA A 534 13.62 -40.25 10.03
N GLU A 535 12.63 -39.68 10.74
CA GLU A 535 12.62 -38.24 11.04
C GLU A 535 13.79 -37.82 11.95
N THR A 536 14.21 -38.71 12.86
CA THR A 536 15.35 -38.47 13.74
C THR A 536 16.66 -38.40 12.94
N LEU A 537 16.87 -39.34 12.01
CA LEU A 537 18.00 -39.32 11.09
C LEU A 537 18.03 -38.01 10.29
N GLU A 538 16.91 -37.63 9.68
CA GLU A 538 16.82 -36.42 8.85
C GLU A 538 17.16 -35.15 9.65
N MET A 539 16.68 -35.05 10.90
CA MET A 539 16.99 -33.90 11.75
C MET A 539 18.47 -33.83 12.15
N GLU A 540 19.11 -34.95 12.51
CA GLU A 540 20.53 -34.96 12.86
C GLU A 540 21.41 -34.65 11.62
N ILE A 541 21.04 -35.15 10.43
CA ILE A 541 21.69 -34.78 9.17
C ILE A 541 21.54 -33.28 8.89
N MET A 542 20.31 -32.73 8.96
CA MET A 542 20.06 -31.30 8.76
C MET A 542 20.86 -30.43 9.73
N LYS A 543 20.99 -30.86 10.98
CA LYS A 543 21.74 -30.17 12.03
C LYS A 543 23.25 -30.17 11.75
N GLU A 544 23.83 -31.30 11.38
CA GLU A 544 25.26 -31.36 11.02
C GLU A 544 25.57 -30.56 9.75
N LEU A 545 24.74 -30.63 8.71
CA LEU A 545 24.90 -29.82 7.50
C LEU A 545 24.73 -28.33 7.77
N SER A 546 23.83 -27.93 8.67
CA SER A 546 23.66 -26.53 9.08
C SER A 546 24.90 -26.01 9.81
N LYS A 547 25.47 -26.80 10.74
CA LYS A 547 26.73 -26.44 11.41
C LYS A 547 27.89 -26.29 10.43
N ALA A 548 27.97 -27.17 9.43
CA ALA A 548 29.01 -27.11 8.40
C ALA A 548 28.87 -25.83 7.56
N ARG A 549 27.65 -25.47 7.15
CA ARG A 549 27.38 -24.20 6.47
C ARG A 549 27.81 -23.00 7.31
N ASP A 550 27.43 -22.97 8.59
CA ASP A 550 27.76 -21.83 9.45
C ASP A 550 29.29 -21.73 9.67
N SER A 551 29.97 -22.86 9.85
CA SER A 551 31.44 -22.91 10.02
C SER A 551 32.19 -22.47 8.75
N THR A 552 31.74 -22.92 7.58
CA THR A 552 32.32 -22.48 6.29
C THR A 552 32.05 -20.99 6.04
N GLY A 553 30.89 -20.49 6.48
CA GLY A 553 30.58 -19.07 6.43
C GLY A 553 31.46 -18.23 7.35
N ASP A 554 31.75 -18.70 8.57
CA ASP A 554 32.68 -18.02 9.46
C ASP A 554 34.08 -17.93 8.84
N ILE A 555 34.59 -19.02 8.25
CA ILE A 555 35.89 -19.02 7.56
C ILE A 555 35.90 -17.96 6.44
N ALA A 556 34.89 -17.97 5.56
CA ALA A 556 34.79 -16.98 4.49
C ALA A 556 34.72 -15.55 5.04
N GLY A 557 33.94 -15.31 6.09
CA GLY A 557 33.78 -14.01 6.72
C GLY A 557 35.06 -13.43 7.33
N HIS A 558 35.99 -14.27 7.81
CA HIS A 558 37.29 -13.81 8.33
C HIS A 558 38.23 -13.35 7.21
N HIS A 559 38.14 -13.95 6.03
CA HIS A 559 38.97 -13.62 4.88
C HIS A 559 38.44 -12.42 4.08
N LEU A 560 37.14 -12.13 4.18
CA LEU A 560 36.51 -10.96 3.58
C LEU A 560 36.70 -9.73 4.50
N GLY A 561 37.66 -8.87 4.17
CA GLY A 561 38.01 -7.68 4.94
C GLY A 561 36.97 -6.55 4.87
N MET A 562 37.14 -5.52 5.70
CA MET A 562 36.28 -4.31 5.71
C MET A 562 36.47 -3.40 4.48
N ASP A 563 37.51 -3.63 3.69
CA ASP A 563 37.76 -2.90 2.43
C ASP A 563 36.90 -3.42 1.27
N ASN A 564 36.20 -4.54 1.49
CA ASN A 564 35.32 -5.16 0.51
C ASN A 564 33.93 -4.51 0.53
N SER A 565 33.47 -4.08 -0.65
CA SER A 565 32.17 -3.40 -0.82
C SER A 565 30.99 -4.24 -0.35
N ALA A 566 31.02 -5.56 -0.60
CA ALA A 566 29.98 -6.48 -0.18
C ALA A 566 29.87 -6.54 1.35
N VAL A 567 31.01 -6.64 2.03
CA VAL A 567 31.08 -6.65 3.49
C VAL A 567 30.60 -5.32 4.07
N ILE A 568 30.97 -4.19 3.45
CA ILE A 568 30.48 -2.87 3.86
C ILE A 568 28.95 -2.82 3.77
N MET A 569 28.33 -3.27 2.67
CA MET A 569 26.87 -3.27 2.53
C MET A 569 26.18 -4.15 3.59
N ALA A 570 26.73 -5.34 3.84
CA ALA A 570 26.16 -6.28 4.81
C ALA A 570 26.32 -5.81 6.26
N LYS A 571 27.50 -5.31 6.65
CA LYS A 571 27.79 -4.87 8.03
C LYS A 571 27.19 -3.51 8.37
N SER A 572 27.05 -2.61 7.40
CA SER A 572 26.36 -1.33 7.61
C SER A 572 24.83 -1.46 7.67
N GLY A 573 24.29 -2.63 7.28
CA GLY A 573 22.84 -2.85 7.18
C GLY A 573 22.21 -2.18 5.95
N ALA A 574 23.02 -1.74 4.98
CA ALA A 574 22.52 -1.10 3.77
C ALA A 574 21.75 -2.07 2.89
N ARG A 575 22.35 -3.23 2.56
CA ARG A 575 21.71 -4.30 1.80
C ARG A 575 22.46 -5.62 1.96
N GLY A 576 21.69 -6.70 2.03
CA GLY A 576 22.25 -8.05 2.21
C GLY A 576 22.65 -8.32 3.67
N SER A 577 23.02 -9.57 3.93
CA SER A 577 23.53 -10.01 5.24
C SER A 577 24.85 -10.75 5.05
N MET A 578 25.61 -10.93 6.13
CA MET A 578 26.81 -11.76 6.08
C MET A 578 26.49 -13.18 5.60
N LEU A 579 25.32 -13.72 5.95
CA LEU A 579 24.87 -15.03 5.48
C LEU A 579 24.79 -15.07 3.94
N ASN A 580 24.24 -14.05 3.29
CA ASN A 580 24.18 -13.98 1.83
C ASN A 580 25.57 -14.02 1.20
N LEU A 581 26.52 -13.25 1.74
CA LEU A 581 27.91 -13.24 1.25
C LEU A 581 28.56 -14.61 1.43
N THR A 582 28.38 -15.24 2.58
CA THR A 582 28.94 -16.57 2.84
C THR A 582 28.34 -17.65 1.94
N GLN A 583 27.07 -17.51 1.54
CA GLN A 583 26.45 -18.43 0.58
C GLN A 583 27.00 -18.29 -0.83
N MET A 584 27.35 -17.07 -1.24
CA MET A 584 27.94 -16.80 -2.56
C MET A 584 29.42 -17.21 -2.61
N ALA A 585 30.16 -16.94 -1.54
CA ALA A 585 31.59 -17.15 -1.49
C ALA A 585 31.99 -18.58 -1.05
N ALA A 586 31.24 -19.23 -0.15
CA ALA A 586 31.58 -20.54 0.41
C ALA A 586 30.60 -21.65 0.02
N CYS A 587 29.49 -21.77 0.74
CA CYS A 587 28.53 -22.87 0.56
C CYS A 587 27.09 -22.37 0.68
N VAL A 588 26.27 -22.64 -0.35
CA VAL A 588 24.84 -22.29 -0.37
C VAL A 588 24.09 -22.96 0.80
N GLY A 589 24.48 -24.18 1.14
CA GLY A 589 23.87 -25.01 2.18
C GLY A 589 22.68 -25.85 1.68
N GLN A 590 22.14 -26.66 2.60
CA GLN A 590 21.04 -27.57 2.34
C GLN A 590 19.76 -26.81 1.94
N GLN A 591 19.15 -27.22 0.82
CA GLN A 591 17.84 -26.73 0.40
C GLN A 591 16.74 -27.53 1.10
N ALA A 592 15.76 -26.83 1.66
CA ALA A 592 14.60 -27.45 2.31
C ALA A 592 13.32 -26.98 1.62
N VAL A 593 12.47 -27.94 1.26
CA VAL A 593 11.09 -27.69 0.83
C VAL A 593 10.22 -27.94 2.04
N ARG A 594 9.61 -26.88 2.58
CA ARG A 594 8.73 -26.94 3.75
C ARG A 594 7.28 -27.18 3.36
#